data_AF-A0A9W4TBD4-F1
#
_entry.id   AF-A0A9W4TBD4-F1
#
_cell.length_a   1.000
_cell.length_b   1.000
_cell.length_c   1.000
_cell.angle_alpha   90.00
_cell.angle_beta   90.00
_cell.angle_gamma   90.00
#
_symmetry.space_group_name_H-M   'P 1'
#
loop_
_entity.id
_entity.type
_entity.pdbx_description
1 polymer ?
#
loop_
_entity_poly.entity_id
_entity_poly.type
_entity_poly.pdbx_seq_one_letter_code
_entity_poly.pdbx_strand_id
1 'polypeptide(L)'
;FTESLFEVCLQFGIGEGTVILYTKRVIQAIVAQKETFIKWSILEERKKVHKGFEDLGGLKNIIRAVDGTHILMKNALNKDSEVYFT
;
A
#
# COMPACT_ATOMS: atom_id res chain seq x y z
N PHE A 1 -7.35 -12.86 9.35
CA PHE A 1 -6.28 -13.79 9.73
C PHE A 1 -5.91 -13.53 11.18
N THR A 2 -6.42 -14.35 12.08
CA THR A 2 -6.25 -14.27 13.54
C THR A 2 -5.84 -15.63 14.08
N GLU A 3 -5.04 -16.38 13.31
CA GLU A 3 -4.50 -17.65 13.75
C GLU A 3 -3.19 -17.39 14.52
N SER A 4 -3.02 -18.11 15.61
CA SER A 4 -1.79 -18.07 16.39
C SER A 4 -0.66 -18.80 15.67
N LEU A 5 0.59 -18.44 15.97
CA LEU A 5 1.77 -19.11 15.40
C LEU A 5 1.76 -20.63 15.68
N PHE A 6 1.24 -21.03 16.84
CA PHE A 6 1.09 -22.42 17.23
C PHE A 6 0.11 -23.20 16.33
N GLU A 7 -1.05 -22.61 16.03
CA GLU A 7 -2.05 -23.24 15.14
C GLU A 7 -1.49 -23.46 13.73
N VAL A 8 -0.74 -22.47 13.22
CA VAL A 8 -0.03 -22.60 11.94
C VAL A 8 0.99 -23.73 11.99
N CYS A 9 1.80 -23.81 13.05
CA CYS A 9 2.77 -24.89 13.21
C CYS A 9 2.10 -26.27 13.21
N LEU A 10 0.99 -26.42 13.94
CA LEU A 10 0.22 -27.66 14.04
C LEU A 10 -0.41 -28.05 12.69
N GLN A 11 -1.03 -27.09 12.00
CA GLN A 11 -1.72 -27.33 10.73
C GLN A 11 -0.77 -27.85 9.64
N PHE A 12 0.45 -27.33 9.60
CA PHE A 12 1.42 -27.67 8.56
C PHE A 12 2.46 -28.71 9.00
N GLY A 13 2.44 -29.12 10.27
CA GLY A 13 3.46 -30.05 10.83
C GLY A 13 4.86 -29.45 10.83
N ILE A 14 4.97 -28.13 11.03
CA ILE A 14 6.22 -27.37 10.92
C ILE A 14 6.60 -26.80 12.28
N GLY A 15 7.88 -26.85 12.64
CA GLY A 15 8.39 -26.23 13.85
C GLY A 15 8.36 -24.70 13.78
N GLU A 16 8.12 -24.04 14.91
CA GLU A 16 8.03 -22.58 15.04
C GLU A 16 9.23 -21.84 14.41
N GLY A 17 10.44 -22.33 14.66
CA GLY A 17 11.66 -21.76 14.09
C GLY A 17 11.66 -21.73 12.56
N THR A 18 11.06 -22.73 11.91
CA THR A 18 10.92 -22.79 10.45
C THR A 18 9.92 -21.74 9.95
N VAL A 19 8.76 -21.59 10.62
CA VAL A 19 7.77 -20.56 10.26
C VAL A 19 8.40 -19.17 10.36
N ILE A 20 9.10 -18.87 11.46
CA ILE A 20 9.78 -17.58 11.66
C ILE A 20 10.86 -17.36 10.59
N LEU A 21 11.69 -18.38 10.31
CA LEU A 21 12.77 -18.29 9.34
C LEU A 21 12.25 -17.98 7.93
N TYR A 22 11.22 -18.70 7.48
CA TYR A 22 10.64 -18.48 6.16
C TYR A 22 9.86 -17.18 6.07
N THR A 23 9.13 -16.79 7.11
CA THR A 23 8.48 -15.47 7.19
C THR A 23 9.50 -14.36 6.99
N LYS A 24 10.64 -14.42 7.70
CA LYS A 24 11.73 -13.44 7.56
C LYS A 24 12.28 -13.42 6.13
N ARG A 25 12.53 -14.58 5.52
CA ARG A 25 13.02 -14.68 4.14
C ARG A 25 12.05 -14.10 3.12
N VAL A 26 10.75 -14.36 3.27
CA VAL A 26 9.70 -13.81 2.41
C VAL A 26 9.65 -12.28 2.54
N ILE A 27 9.67 -11.75 3.77
CA ILE A 27 9.73 -10.30 4.00
C ILE A 27 10.97 -9.70 3.32
N GLN A 28 12.14 -10.31 3.48
CA GLN A 28 13.37 -9.85 2.83
C GLN A 28 13.26 -9.87 1.30
N ALA A 29 12.67 -10.91 0.72
CA ALA A 29 12.45 -10.99 -0.73
C ALA A 29 11.49 -9.90 -1.23
N ILE A 30 10.38 -9.64 -0.51
CA ILE A 30 9.45 -8.56 -0.83
C ILE A 30 10.14 -7.20 -0.76
N VAL A 31 10.91 -6.96 0.31
CA VAL A 31 11.68 -5.71 0.48
C VAL A 31 12.74 -5.54 -0.61
N ALA A 32 13.38 -6.62 -1.05
CA ALA A 32 14.36 -6.58 -2.14
C ALA A 32 13.72 -6.11 -3.46
N GLN A 33 12.42 -6.38 -3.66
CA GLN A 33 11.67 -5.92 -4.84
C GLN A 33 11.18 -4.48 -4.75
N LYS A 34 11.49 -3.74 -3.66
CA LYS A 34 10.98 -2.38 -3.45
C LYS A 34 11.25 -1.45 -4.62
N GLU A 35 12.39 -1.55 -5.29
CA GLU A 35 12.80 -0.61 -6.34
C GLU A 35 12.02 -0.84 -7.65
N THR A 36 11.50 -2.05 -7.85
CA THR A 36 10.64 -2.38 -8.98
C THR A 36 9.28 -1.70 -8.86
N PHE A 37 8.72 -1.66 -7.64
CA PHE A 37 7.35 -1.21 -7.39
C PHE A 37 7.27 0.22 -6.83
N ILE A 38 8.26 0.65 -6.06
CA ILE A 38 8.34 1.98 -5.44
C ILE A 38 9.30 2.82 -6.26
N LYS A 39 8.75 3.52 -7.26
CA LYS A 39 9.48 4.53 -8.02
C LYS A 39 9.05 5.91 -7.58
N TRP A 40 10.02 6.73 -7.20
CA TRP A 40 9.80 8.15 -6.99
C TRP A 40 9.82 8.86 -8.33
N SER A 41 8.75 9.58 -8.64
CA SER A 41 8.64 10.32 -9.89
C SER A 41 9.74 11.39 -9.98
N ILE A 42 10.39 11.50 -11.14
CA ILE A 42 11.32 12.61 -11.42
C ILE A 42 10.56 13.90 -11.78
N LEU A 43 11.24 15.05 -11.80
CA LEU A 43 10.62 16.36 -12.02
C LEU A 43 9.74 16.40 -13.28
N GLU A 44 10.21 15.82 -14.39
CA GLU A 44 9.46 15.82 -15.65
C GLU A 44 8.19 14.95 -15.59
N GLU A 45 8.24 13.83 -14.88
CA GLU A 45 7.05 13.01 -14.63
C GLU A 45 6.04 13.75 -13.75
N ARG A 46 6.51 14.49 -12.73
CA ARG A 46 5.64 15.33 -11.89
C ARG A 46 4.94 16.41 -12.69
N LYS A 47 5.65 17.07 -13.62
CA LYS A 47 5.04 18.08 -14.52
C LYS A 47 3.95 17.46 -15.39
N LYS A 48 4.19 16.25 -15.92
CA LYS A 48 3.17 15.51 -16.70
C LYS A 48 1.94 15.18 -15.87
N VAL A 49 2.13 14.70 -14.64
CA VAL A 49 1.04 14.40 -13.71
C VAL A 49 0.23 15.67 -13.41
N HIS A 50 0.89 16.77 -13.03
CA HIS A 50 0.23 18.04 -12.76
C HIS A 50 -0.64 18.49 -13.92
N LYS A 51 -0.06 18.52 -15.14
CA LYS A 51 -0.78 18.94 -16.33
C LYS A 51 -1.95 18.02 -16.64
N GLY A 52 -1.79 16.70 -16.51
CA GLY A 52 -2.86 15.74 -16.75
C GLY A 52 -4.07 15.95 -15.82
N PHE A 53 -3.83 16.25 -14.53
CA PHE A 53 -4.91 16.53 -13.58
C PHE A 53 -5.58 17.91 -13.81
N GLU A 54 -4.81 18.91 -14.23
CA GLU A 54 -5.36 20.22 -14.62
C GLU A 54 -6.21 20.08 -15.88
N ASP A 55 -5.74 19.35 -16.89
CA ASP A 55 -6.44 19.15 -18.17
C ASP A 55 -7.71 18.29 -18.01
N LEU A 56 -7.69 17.26 -17.16
CA LEU A 56 -8.83 16.34 -16.98
C LEU A 56 -9.92 16.89 -16.05
N GLY A 57 -9.57 17.68 -15.04
CA GLY A 57 -10.50 18.06 -13.98
C GLY A 57 -10.25 19.42 -13.34
N GLY A 58 -9.36 20.26 -13.90
CA GLY A 58 -9.04 21.58 -13.35
C GLY A 58 -8.25 21.56 -12.04
N LEU A 59 -7.76 20.38 -11.62
CA LEU A 59 -7.06 20.21 -10.34
C LEU A 59 -5.58 20.58 -10.50
N LYS A 60 -5.21 21.75 -9.96
CA LYS A 60 -3.83 22.25 -10.00
C LYS A 60 -2.99 21.68 -8.86
N ASN A 61 -1.69 21.59 -9.10
CA ASN A 61 -0.69 21.19 -8.09
C ASN A 61 -0.85 19.75 -7.57
N ILE A 62 -1.51 18.87 -8.32
CA ILE A 62 -1.60 17.45 -7.97
C ILE A 62 -0.25 16.76 -8.20
N ILE A 63 0.30 16.18 -7.14
CA ILE A 63 1.57 15.46 -7.16
C ILE A 63 1.35 14.00 -7.58
N ARG A 64 0.26 13.37 -7.10
CA ARG A 64 -0.11 11.98 -7.38
C ARG A 64 -1.56 11.72 -6.93
N ALA A 65 -2.19 10.70 -7.52
CA ALA A 65 -3.41 10.09 -6.99
C ALA A 65 -3.10 8.70 -6.42
N VAL A 66 -3.78 8.36 -5.34
CA VAL A 66 -3.73 7.05 -4.71
C VAL A 66 -5.13 6.48 -4.74
N ASP A 67 -5.28 5.30 -5.34
CA ASP A 67 -6.51 4.53 -5.21
C ASP A 67 -6.59 3.98 -3.78
N GLY A 68 -7.58 4.45 -3.03
CA GLY A 68 -7.82 4.11 -1.64
C GLY A 68 -8.59 2.80 -1.45
N THR A 69 -9.04 2.13 -2.52
CA THR A 69 -9.94 0.97 -2.45
C THR A 69 -9.49 -0.11 -1.46
N HIS A 70 -8.17 -0.32 -1.33
CA HIS A 70 -7.59 -1.33 -0.42
C HIS A 70 -6.96 -0.73 0.85
N ILE A 71 -7.02 0.59 1.05
CA ILE A 71 -6.51 1.25 2.25
C ILE A 71 -7.63 1.30 3.28
N LEU A 72 -7.60 0.36 4.22
CA LEU A 72 -8.58 0.32 5.30
C LEU A 72 -8.31 1.46 6.31
N MET A 73 -9.01 2.58 6.12
CA MET A 73 -8.94 3.72 7.04
C MET A 73 -9.70 3.40 8.33
N LYS A 74 -9.00 2.80 9.31
CA LYS A 74 -9.57 2.42 10.62
C LYS A 74 -10.23 3.57 11.38
N ASN A 75 -9.78 4.80 11.14
CA ASN A 75 -10.28 6.02 11.76
C ASN A 75 -10.98 6.94 10.74
N ALA A 76 -11.44 6.39 9.61
CA ALA A 76 -12.30 7.18 8.72
C ALA A 76 -13.52 7.65 9.51
N LEU A 77 -13.74 8.95 9.50
CA LEU A 77 -14.98 9.54 9.96
C LEU A 77 -16.11 8.91 9.16
N ASN A 78 -17.18 8.48 9.84
CA ASN A 78 -18.35 7.83 9.24
C ASN A 78 -19.24 8.82 8.45
N LYS A 79 -18.63 9.90 7.95
CA LYS A 79 -19.28 10.99 7.24
C LYS A 79 -19.00 10.81 5.76
N ASP A 80 -20.05 10.98 4.95
CA ASP A 80 -19.99 10.76 3.52
C ASP A 80 -18.86 11.54 2.87
N SER A 81 -18.19 10.93 1.89
CA SER A 81 -16.98 11.49 1.26
C SER A 81 -17.25 12.85 0.57
N GLU A 82 -18.50 13.11 0.22
CA GLU A 82 -18.98 14.35 -0.40
C GLU A 82 -18.98 15.55 0.57
N VAL A 83 -18.93 15.32 1.89
CA VAL A 83 -19.03 16.38 2.91
C VAL A 83 -17.70 17.13 3.12
N TYR A 84 -16.59 16.63 2.57
CA TYR A 84 -15.25 17.20 2.79
C TYR A 84 -14.87 18.37 1.87
N PHE A 85 -15.70 18.70 0.88
CA PHE A 85 -15.42 19.74 -0.11
C PHE A 85 -16.26 21.02 0.05
N THR A 86 -16.94 21.21 1.19
CA THR A 86 -17.64 22.46 1.53
C THR A 86 -16.73 23.41 2.28
#